data_AF-A0A9L0RK53-F1
#
_entry.id   AF-A0A9L0RK53-F1
#
_cell.length_a   1.000
_cell.length_b   1.000
_cell.length_c   1.000
_cell.angle_alpha   90.00
_cell.angle_beta   90.00
_cell.angle_gamma   90.00
#
_symmetry.space_group_name_H-M   'P 1'
#
loop_
_entity.id
_entity.type
_entity.pdbx_description
1 polymer ?
#
loop_
_entity_poly.entity_id
_entity_poly.type
_entity_poly.pdbx_seq_one_letter_code
_entity_poly.pdbx_strand_id
1 'polypeptide(L)'
;MAQLPKLAVFDLDYTLWPFWVDTHVDPPFHKGRTSETEGANQLLELFDLVRYFVHREIYPGSKVTHFKRLQQKTGVLFSQMIFFDDEKRNIVDVGKLGVTCIHVRNGMSLHTLTQGLETFTKAQAGP
;
A
#
# COMPACT_ATOMS: atom_id res chain seq x y z
N MET A 1 -6.06 15.66 -20.62
CA MET A 1 -5.39 14.38 -20.35
C MET A 1 -5.68 13.98 -18.92
N ALA A 2 -6.02 12.72 -18.63
CA ALA A 2 -6.26 12.27 -17.25
C ALA A 2 -4.97 12.38 -16.44
N GLN A 3 -5.03 12.99 -15.24
CA GLN A 3 -3.86 13.08 -14.37
C GLN A 3 -3.64 11.73 -13.68
N LEU A 4 -2.47 11.13 -13.89
CA LEU A 4 -2.06 9.92 -13.21
C LEU A 4 -1.32 10.25 -11.90
N PRO A 5 -1.45 9.39 -10.87
CA PRO A 5 -0.64 9.52 -9.66
C PRO A 5 0.83 9.32 -10.01
N LYS A 6 1.70 10.04 -9.30
CA LYS A 6 3.16 9.87 -9.42
C LYS A 6 3.68 8.70 -8.58
N LEU A 7 2.92 8.26 -7.59
CA LEU A 7 3.24 7.11 -6.76
C LEU A 7 1.96 6.35 -6.39
N ALA A 8 1.95 5.05 -6.62
CA ALA A 8 0.94 4.13 -6.12
C ALA A 8 1.53 3.30 -4.97
N VAL A 9 0.85 3.30 -3.83
CA VAL A 9 1.25 2.60 -2.62
C VAL A 9 0.19 1.54 -2.32
N PHE A 10 0.64 0.32 -2.00
CA PHE A 10 -0.23 -0.79 -1.68
C PHE A 10 0.10 -1.29 -0.29
N ASP A 11 -0.92 -1.56 0.51
CA ASP A 11 -0.78 -2.48 1.63
C ASP A 11 -0.58 -3.92 1.14
N LEU A 12 -0.22 -4.83 2.04
CA LEU A 12 0.10 -6.22 1.71
C LEU A 12 -1.02 -7.19 2.09
N ASP A 13 -1.22 -7.39 3.39
CA ASP A 13 -2.24 -8.32 3.91
C ASP A 13 -3.64 -7.87 3.51
N TYR A 14 -4.50 -8.80 3.12
CA TYR A 14 -5.86 -8.57 2.57
C TYR A 14 -5.97 -7.60 1.37
N THR A 15 -4.84 -7.08 0.89
CA THR A 15 -4.74 -6.18 -0.27
C THR A 15 -4.10 -6.91 -1.45
N LEU A 16 -2.89 -7.45 -1.31
CA LEU A 16 -2.23 -8.24 -2.37
C LEU A 16 -2.45 -9.75 -2.21
N TRP A 17 -2.65 -10.22 -0.98
CA TRP A 17 -2.96 -11.63 -0.70
C TRP A 17 -4.05 -11.74 0.38
N PRO A 18 -4.84 -12.83 0.41
CA PRO A 18 -6.07 -12.91 1.21
C PRO A 18 -5.84 -13.43 2.64
N PHE A 19 -4.75 -13.02 3.31
CA PHE A 19 -4.39 -13.47 4.65
C PHE A 19 -3.45 -12.49 5.35
N TRP A 20 -3.36 -12.57 6.69
CA TRP A 20 -2.25 -11.98 7.45
C TRP A 20 -1.01 -12.88 7.43
N VAL A 21 0.12 -12.34 6.98
CA VAL A 21 1.40 -13.07 6.89
C VAL A 21 1.95 -13.52 8.25
N ASP A 22 1.64 -12.79 9.32
CA ASP A 22 2.10 -13.09 10.68
C ASP A 22 1.24 -14.12 11.44
N THR A 23 0.02 -14.37 10.94
CA THR A 23 -1.02 -15.11 11.67
C THR A 23 -1.41 -16.42 10.98
N HIS A 24 -1.61 -16.37 9.66
CA HIS A 24 -2.22 -17.48 8.91
C HIS A 24 -1.21 -18.37 8.20
N VAL A 25 0.04 -17.92 8.11
CA VAL A 25 1.13 -18.67 7.49
C VAL A 25 2.15 -18.95 8.58
N ASP A 26 2.61 -20.20 8.67
CA ASP A 26 3.89 -20.50 9.31
C ASP A 26 4.92 -20.55 8.18
N PRO A 27 5.74 -19.49 7.97
CA PRO A 27 6.83 -19.54 7.02
C PRO A 27 7.78 -20.69 7.39
N PRO A 28 8.67 -21.14 6.49
CA PRO A 28 9.67 -22.15 6.82
C PRO A 28 10.67 -21.74 7.95
N PHE A 29 10.51 -20.59 8.62
CA PHE A 29 11.37 -20.12 9.71
C PHE A 29 10.61 -19.43 10.86
N HIS A 30 11.30 -19.37 12.01
CA HIS A 30 10.78 -19.14 13.37
C HIS A 30 9.94 -17.86 13.60
N LYS A 31 8.88 -18.01 14.40
CA LYS A 31 8.04 -16.92 14.94
C LYS A 31 8.87 -15.94 15.78
N GLY A 32 9.05 -14.72 15.27
CA GLY A 32 9.67 -13.58 15.97
C GLY A 32 9.15 -12.26 15.39
N ARG A 33 9.29 -11.12 16.07
CA ARG A 33 8.80 -9.82 15.52
C ARG A 33 9.43 -9.42 14.17
N THR A 34 10.56 -10.03 13.80
CA THR A 34 11.20 -9.88 12.48
C THR A 34 10.58 -10.79 11.42
N SER A 35 9.83 -11.84 11.81
CA SER A 35 9.31 -12.86 10.90
C SER A 35 8.20 -12.34 9.99
N GLU A 36 7.40 -11.36 10.43
CA GLU A 36 6.40 -10.69 9.58
C GLU A 36 7.08 -9.96 8.42
N THR A 37 8.08 -9.13 8.74
CA THR A 37 8.81 -8.35 7.74
C THR A 37 9.60 -9.25 6.80
N GLU A 38 10.26 -10.28 7.33
CA GLU A 38 10.98 -11.28 6.53
C GLU A 38 10.01 -12.08 5.64
N GLY A 39 8.91 -12.57 6.20
CA GLY A 39 7.89 -13.33 5.47
C GLY A 39 7.22 -12.53 4.36
N ALA A 40 6.86 -11.27 4.63
CA ALA A 40 6.31 -10.37 3.63
C ALA A 40 7.30 -10.13 2.47
N ASN A 41 8.58 -9.88 2.78
CA ASN A 41 9.60 -9.72 1.75
C ASN A 41 9.83 -11.02 0.95
N GLN A 42 9.82 -12.18 1.62
CA GLN A 42 9.97 -13.47 0.97
C GLN A 42 8.80 -13.77 0.03
N LEU A 43 7.56 -13.46 0.40
CA LEU A 43 6.40 -13.63 -0.48
C LEU A 43 6.53 -12.73 -1.71
N LEU A 44 6.96 -11.48 -1.55
CA LEU A 44 7.22 -10.58 -2.68
C LEU A 44 8.28 -11.16 -3.63
N GLU A 45 9.32 -11.81 -3.10
CA GLU A 45 10.38 -12.46 -3.89
C GLU A 45 9.85 -13.70 -4.62
N LEU A 46 9.16 -14.60 -3.92
CA LEU A 46 8.63 -15.85 -4.47
C LEU A 46 7.58 -15.62 -5.55
N PHE A 47 6.75 -14.60 -5.41
CA PHE A 47 5.78 -14.19 -6.44
C PHE A 47 6.36 -13.24 -7.48
N ASP A 48 7.68 -12.98 -7.45
CA ASP A 48 8.37 -12.15 -8.42
C ASP A 48 7.81 -10.72 -8.52
N LEU A 49 7.26 -10.23 -7.41
CA LEU A 49 6.64 -8.92 -7.29
C LEU A 49 7.66 -7.82 -6.94
N VAL A 50 8.82 -8.17 -6.37
CA VAL A 50 9.86 -7.21 -5.98
C VAL A 50 10.23 -6.25 -7.10
N ARG A 51 10.24 -6.71 -8.36
CA ARG A 51 10.55 -5.89 -9.55
C ARG A 51 9.61 -4.68 -9.74
N TYR A 52 8.39 -4.73 -9.19
CA TYR A 52 7.41 -3.64 -9.30
C TYR A 52 7.49 -2.64 -8.13
N PHE A 53 8.19 -2.99 -7.04
CA PHE A 53 8.27 -2.17 -5.83
C PHE A 53 9.66 -1.54 -5.66
N VAL A 54 9.79 -0.30 -6.13
CA VAL A 54 11.03 0.50 -5.99
C VAL A 54 11.34 0.84 -4.53
N HIS A 55 10.29 1.06 -3.73
CA HIS A 55 10.41 1.37 -2.30
C HIS A 55 9.46 0.49 -1.49
N ARG A 56 9.92 0.03 -0.33
CA ARG A 56 9.17 -0.84 0.60
C ARG A 56 9.32 -0.29 2.02
N GLU A 57 8.23 0.12 2.64
CA GLU A 57 8.16 0.44 4.07
C GLU A 57 7.37 -0.68 4.77
N ILE A 58 8.04 -1.78 5.07
CA ILE A 58 7.45 -2.97 5.71
C ILE A 58 8.06 -3.10 7.10
N TYR A 59 7.32 -2.71 8.13
CA TYR A 59 7.66 -2.84 9.54
C TYR A 59 6.45 -2.41 10.39
N PRO A 60 6.35 -2.81 11.66
CA PRO A 60 5.23 -2.40 12.52
C PRO A 60 5.23 -0.88 12.77
N GLY A 61 4.05 -0.25 12.69
CA GLY A 61 3.89 1.18 12.99
C GLY A 61 2.68 1.81 12.33
N SER A 62 2.51 3.12 12.54
CA SER A 62 1.46 3.88 11.85
C SER A 62 1.81 4.11 10.39
N LYS A 63 0.88 3.85 9.47
CA LYS A 63 1.04 4.16 8.03
C LYS A 63 1.40 5.63 7.77
N VAL A 64 1.03 6.57 8.65
CA VAL A 64 1.48 7.96 8.56
C VAL A 64 3.01 8.07 8.55
N THR A 65 3.70 7.28 9.38
CA THR A 65 5.17 7.23 9.41
C THR A 65 5.74 6.65 8.12
N HIS A 66 5.10 5.62 7.57
CA HIS A 66 5.51 4.98 6.30
C HIS A 66 5.40 5.99 5.16
N PHE A 67 4.27 6.69 5.06
CA PHE A 67 4.05 7.72 4.04
C PHE A 67 5.04 8.89 4.15
N LYS A 68 5.36 9.36 5.37
CA LYS A 68 6.41 10.38 5.55
C LYS A 68 7.77 9.92 5.03
N ARG A 69 8.15 8.66 5.28
CA ARG A 69 9.41 8.10 4.75
C ARG A 69 9.37 7.92 3.23
N LEU A 70 8.25 7.46 2.66
CA LEU A 70 8.07 7.36 1.21
C LEU A 70 8.21 8.73 0.55
N GLN A 71 7.58 9.78 1.10
CA GLN A 71 7.74 11.15 0.62
C GLN A 71 9.21 11.61 0.71
N GLN A 72 9.90 11.36 1.82
CA GLN A 72 11.32 11.71 1.97
C GLN A 72 12.21 11.01 0.93
N LYS A 73 11.95 9.73 0.62
CA LYS A 73 12.73 8.95 -0.36
C LYS A 73 12.43 9.33 -1.81
N THR A 74 11.18 9.63 -2.12
CA THR A 74 10.71 9.83 -3.51
C THR A 74 10.62 11.30 -3.92
N GLY A 75 10.50 12.23 -2.96
CA GLY A 75 10.17 13.63 -3.22
C GLY A 75 8.74 13.86 -3.72
N VAL A 76 7.90 12.82 -3.81
CA VAL A 76 6.52 12.93 -4.30
C VAL A 76 5.63 13.58 -3.23
N LEU A 77 4.82 14.56 -3.62
CA LEU A 77 3.85 15.20 -2.72
C LEU A 77 2.72 14.22 -2.39
N PHE A 78 2.17 14.27 -1.17
CA PHE A 78 1.07 13.39 -0.76
C PHE A 78 -0.15 13.50 -1.69
N SER A 79 -0.47 14.70 -2.16
CA SER A 79 -1.54 14.94 -3.14
C SER A 79 -1.33 14.26 -4.49
N GLN A 80 -0.10 13.83 -4.80
CA GLN A 80 0.25 13.11 -6.02
C GLN A 80 0.38 11.60 -5.81
N MET A 81 -0.01 11.09 -4.63
CA MET A 81 0.00 9.68 -4.28
C MET A 81 -1.42 9.09 -4.28
N ILE A 82 -1.50 7.81 -4.64
CA ILE A 82 -2.68 6.96 -4.40
C ILE A 82 -2.31 5.81 -3.47
N PHE A 83 -3.22 5.43 -2.57
CA PHE A 83 -3.02 4.38 -1.59
C PHE A 83 -4.17 3.38 -1.59
N PHE A 84 -3.85 2.09 -1.59
CA PHE A 84 -4.80 0.99 -1.50
C PHE A 84 -4.54 0.19 -0.22
N ASP A 85 -5.54 0.07 0.64
CA ASP A 85 -5.45 -0.61 1.94
C ASP A 85 -6.85 -1.08 2.35
N ASP A 86 -6.96 -2.25 2.99
CA ASP A 86 -8.24 -2.80 3.44
C ASP A 86 -8.64 -2.30 4.85
N GLU A 87 -7.70 -1.79 5.63
CA GLU A 87 -7.98 -1.29 6.97
C GLU A 87 -8.44 0.16 6.93
N LYS A 88 -9.72 0.37 7.24
CA LYS A 88 -10.38 1.69 7.21
C LYS A 88 -9.65 2.73 8.08
N ARG A 89 -9.02 2.34 9.19
CA ARG A 89 -8.21 3.24 10.01
C ARG A 89 -7.02 3.80 9.24
N ASN A 90 -6.32 2.97 8.48
CA ASN A 90 -5.19 3.41 7.65
C ASN A 90 -5.65 4.40 6.58
N ILE A 91 -6.80 4.13 5.94
CA ILE A 91 -7.43 5.03 4.97
C ILE A 91 -7.71 6.40 5.57
N VAL A 92 -8.31 6.46 6.77
CA VAL A 92 -8.63 7.71 7.46
C VAL A 92 -7.35 8.46 7.87
N ASP A 93 -6.38 7.77 8.45
CA ASP A 93 -5.17 8.41 8.97
C ASP A 93 -4.24 8.93 7.87
N VAL A 94 -4.07 8.15 6.80
CA VAL A 94 -3.27 8.56 5.62
C VAL A 94 -4.01 9.61 4.79
N GLY A 95 -5.34 9.54 4.72
CA GLY A 95 -6.15 10.53 3.99
C GLY A 95 -5.99 11.95 4.54
N LYS A 96 -5.75 12.11 5.85
CA LYS A 96 -5.45 13.42 6.48
C LYS A 96 -4.17 14.08 5.95
N LEU A 97 -3.28 13.33 5.29
CA LEU A 97 -2.07 13.85 4.66
C LEU A 97 -2.32 14.42 3.25
N GLY A 98 -3.52 14.23 2.69
CA GLY A 98 -3.87 14.62 1.33
C GLY A 98 -3.65 13.55 0.27
N VAL A 99 -3.34 12.31 0.68
CA VAL A 99 -3.24 11.15 -0.22
C VAL A 99 -4.64 10.72 -0.67
N THR A 100 -4.79 10.32 -1.95
CA THR A 100 -6.02 9.66 -2.40
C THR A 100 -6.04 8.22 -1.90
N CYS A 101 -6.87 7.93 -0.91
CA CYS A 101 -6.95 6.60 -0.30
C CYS A 101 -8.17 5.82 -0.82
N ILE A 102 -7.94 4.58 -1.26
CA ILE A 102 -8.95 3.66 -1.78
C ILE A 102 -9.07 2.48 -0.82
N HIS A 103 -10.23 2.37 -0.18
CA HIS A 103 -10.53 1.29 0.74
C HIS A 103 -10.82 0.00 -0.03
N VAL A 104 -9.96 -1.00 0.13
CA VAL A 104 -10.03 -2.30 -0.53
C VAL A 104 -10.88 -3.25 0.33
N ARG A 105 -11.86 -3.96 -0.24
CA ARG A 105 -12.71 -4.87 0.56
C ARG A 105 -12.44 -6.35 0.33
N ASN A 106 -12.08 -6.73 -0.89
CA ASN A 106 -11.94 -8.11 -1.34
C ASN A 106 -10.63 -8.31 -2.09
N GLY A 107 -9.54 -7.73 -1.58
CA GLY A 107 -8.26 -7.70 -2.27
C GLY A 107 -8.24 -6.79 -3.51
N MET A 108 -7.04 -6.61 -4.04
CA MET A 108 -6.81 -5.84 -5.26
C MET A 108 -7.33 -6.58 -6.49
N SER A 109 -7.90 -5.80 -7.41
CA SER A 109 -8.32 -6.26 -8.72
C SER A 109 -8.09 -5.15 -9.75
N LEU A 110 -8.11 -5.50 -11.04
CA LEU A 110 -8.05 -4.49 -12.11
C LEU A 110 -9.21 -3.49 -12.03
N HIS A 111 -10.39 -3.95 -11.58
CA HIS A 111 -11.54 -3.08 -11.34
C HIS A 111 -11.26 -2.09 -10.22
N THR A 112 -10.76 -2.55 -9.07
CA THR A 112 -10.37 -1.71 -7.93
C THR A 112 -9.33 -0.67 -8.33
N LEU A 113 -8.32 -1.08 -9.09
CA LEU A 113 -7.28 -0.19 -9.60
C LEU A 113 -7.87 0.89 -10.52
N THR A 114 -8.71 0.49 -11.48
CA THR A 114 -9.33 1.41 -12.44
C THR A 114 -10.19 2.45 -11.72
N GLN A 115 -11.07 2.02 -10.81
CA GLN A 115 -11.87 2.93 -9.98
C GLN A 115 -11.01 3.85 -9.10
N GLY A 116 -9.90 3.33 -8.57
CA GLY A 116 -8.94 4.10 -7.80
C GLY A 116 -8.33 5.24 -8.63
N LEU A 117 -7.86 4.93 -9.84
CA LEU A 117 -7.28 5.92 -10.76
C LEU A 117 -8.30 6.96 -11.21
N GLU A 118 -9.55 6.56 -11.44
CA GLU A 118 -10.65 7.50 -11.72
C GLU A 118 -10.92 8.42 -10.53
N THR A 119 -10.94 7.88 -9.31
CA THR A 119 -11.11 8.65 -8.07
C THR A 119 -9.99 9.66 -7.90
N PHE A 120 -8.74 9.25 -8.12
CA PHE A 120 -7.59 10.15 -8.10
C PHE A 120 -7.75 11.27 -9.14
N THR A 121 -8.09 10.93 -10.38
CA THR A 121 -8.27 11.93 -11.45
C THR A 121 -9.34 12.96 -11.08
N LYS A 122 -10.47 12.52 -10.52
CA LYS A 122 -11.54 13.42 -10.04
C LYS A 122 -11.06 14.33 -8.90
N ALA A 123 -10.29 13.79 -7.96
CA ALA A 123 -9.74 14.57 -6.85
C ALA A 123 -8.77 15.67 -7.32
N GLN A 124 -8.01 15.43 -8.40
CA GLN A 124 -7.10 16.42 -8.98
C GLN A 124 -7.80 17.49 -9.83
N ALA A 125 -9.03 17.24 -10.28
CA ALA A 125 -9.76 18.18 -11.13
C ALA A 125 -10.26 19.42 -10.37
N GLY A 126 -10.23 19.40 -9.03
CA GLY A 126 -10.88 20.41 -8.20
C GLY A 126 -12.42 20.38 -8.31
N PRO A 127 -13.15 21.09 -7.44
CA PRO A 127 -14.53 21.48 -7.74
C PRO A 127 -14.59 22.43 -8.94
#